data_AF-A0A2K2DB17-F1
#
_entry.id   AF-A0A2K2DB17-F1
#
_cell.length_a   1.000
_cell.length_b   1.000
_cell.length_c   1.000
_cell.angle_alpha   90.00
_cell.angle_beta   90.00
_cell.angle_gamma   90.00
#
_symmetry.space_group_name_H-M   'P 1'
#
loop_
_entity.id
_entity.type
_entity.pdbx_description
1 polymer ?
#
loop_
_entity_poly.entity_id
_entity_poly.type
_entity_poly.pdbx_seq_one_letter_code
_entity_poly.pdbx_strand_id
1 'polypeptide(L)'
;MTLPSYECVLCGLPQLETRDHMFFHCPFAKACWSYLCGNFTPVANVHLNLESLKCKLKVPFFMEIIILGAWSIWKVRNDFIFNQRPPSLYGCKQLFK
;
A
#
# COMPACT_ATOMS: atom_id res chain seq x y z
N MET A 1 24.86 3.38 -1.72
CA MET A 1 24.00 4.56 -1.44
C MET A 1 23.42 4.37 -0.06
N THR A 2 23.70 5.28 0.87
CA THR A 2 23.08 5.33 2.19
C THR A 2 21.85 6.23 2.11
N LEU A 3 20.69 5.74 2.56
CA LEU A 3 19.49 6.56 2.65
C LEU A 3 19.56 7.44 3.91
N PRO A 4 19.00 8.66 3.89
CA PRO A 4 18.93 9.53 5.08
C PRO A 4 18.10 8.90 6.21
N SER A 5 17.09 8.09 5.86
CA SER A 5 16.28 7.31 6.78
C SER A 5 15.79 6.04 6.08
N TYR A 6 15.62 4.98 6.85
CA TYR A 6 14.96 3.74 6.41
C TYR A 6 13.54 3.63 6.95
N GLU A 7 13.01 4.68 7.58
CA GLU A 7 11.67 4.71 8.12
C GLU A 7 10.61 4.91 7.03
N CYS A 8 9.42 4.36 7.26
CA CYS A 8 8.32 4.51 6.32
C CYS A 8 7.75 5.93 6.35
N VAL A 9 7.90 6.62 5.23
CA VAL A 9 7.45 8.01 5.06
C VAL A 9 5.92 8.15 5.12
N LEU A 10 5.17 7.08 4.89
CA LEU A 10 3.71 7.12 4.79
C LEU A 10 2.98 7.07 6.14
N CYS A 11 3.61 6.53 7.19
CA CYS A 11 2.93 6.29 8.46
C CYS A 11 3.27 7.31 9.56
N GLY A 12 4.37 8.07 9.40
CA GLY A 12 4.83 9.01 10.43
C GLY A 12 5.26 8.34 11.74
N LEU A 13 5.53 7.03 11.71
CA LEU A 13 6.02 6.24 12.83
C LEU A 13 7.47 5.84 12.58
N PRO A 14 8.30 5.64 13.63
CA PRO A 14 9.66 5.14 13.51
C PRO A 14 9.66 3.63 13.19
N GLN A 15 9.13 3.28 12.03
CA GLN A 15 8.95 1.92 11.55
C GLN A 15 9.76 1.72 10.28
N LEU A 16 10.56 0.65 10.26
CA LEU A 16 11.37 0.31 9.09
C LEU A 16 10.47 0.08 7.87
N GLU A 17 10.81 0.76 6.77
CA GLU A 17 10.14 0.59 5.50
C GLU A 17 10.61 -0.70 4.82
N THR A 18 9.96 -1.81 5.15
CA THR A 18 10.07 -3.05 4.39
C THR A 18 9.03 -3.07 3.28
N ARG A 19 9.20 -3.94 2.28
CA ARG A 19 8.17 -4.20 1.25
C ARG A 19 6.83 -4.54 1.89
N ASP A 20 6.84 -5.44 2.87
CA ASP A 20 5.65 -5.89 3.58
C ASP A 20 5.00 -4.73 4.36
N HIS A 21 5.80 -3.92 5.06
CA HIS A 21 5.27 -2.73 5.73
C HIS A 21 4.66 -1.74 4.76
N MET A 22 5.43 -1.32 3.74
CA MET A 22 5.03 -0.30 2.78
C MET A 22 3.73 -0.67 2.06
N PHE A 23 3.58 -1.92 1.63
CA PHE A 23 2.42 -2.35 0.86
C PHE A 23 1.25 -2.87 1.70
N PHE A 24 1.46 -3.36 2.93
CA PHE A 24 0.38 -4.01 3.68
C PHE A 24 0.26 -3.51 5.12
N HIS A 25 1.35 -3.46 5.90
CA HIS A 25 1.23 -3.17 7.35
C HIS A 25 1.14 -1.68 7.69
N CYS A 26 1.60 -0.80 6.81
CA CYS A 26 1.50 0.65 6.95
C CYS A 26 0.03 1.06 7.13
N PRO A 27 -0.32 1.92 8.11
CA PRO A 27 -1.68 2.43 8.30
C PRO A 27 -2.30 3.01 7.03
N PHE A 28 -1.51 3.74 6.23
CA PHE A 28 -1.96 4.27 4.95
C PHE A 28 -2.34 3.14 3.97
N ALA A 29 -1.47 2.14 3.81
CA ALA A 29 -1.72 1.00 2.94
C ALA A 29 -2.95 0.18 3.40
N LYS A 30 -3.10 -0.05 4.71
CA LYS A 30 -4.28 -0.71 5.29
C LYS A 30 -5.57 0.01 4.93
N ALA A 31 -5.57 1.34 4.97
CA ALA A 31 -6.71 2.16 4.60
C ALA A 31 -7.01 2.08 3.09
N CYS A 32 -5.99 2.08 2.23
CA CYS A 32 -6.15 1.85 0.79
C CYS A 32 -6.78 0.48 0.49
N TRP A 33 -6.28 -0.60 1.11
CA TRP A 33 -6.84 -1.94 0.90
C TRP A 33 -8.24 -2.09 1.48
N SER A 34 -8.49 -1.54 2.67
CA SER A 34 -9.83 -1.55 3.27
C SER A 34 -10.84 -0.81 2.40
N TYR A 35 -10.42 0.24 1.71
CA TYR A 35 -11.25 0.94 0.73
C TYR A 35 -11.56 0.06 -0.51
N LEU A 36 -10.60 -0.71 -1.01
CA LEU A 36 -10.77 -1.52 -2.23
C LEU A 36 -11.54 -2.84 -2.00
N CYS A 37 -11.28 -3.55 -0.91
CA CYS A 37 -11.82 -4.90 -0.69
C CYS A 37 -12.50 -5.11 0.67
N GLY A 38 -12.66 -4.05 1.47
CA GLY A 38 -13.33 -4.10 2.78
C GLY A 38 -12.52 -4.79 3.88
N ASN A 39 -12.48 -4.18 5.08
CA ASN A 39 -11.89 -4.70 6.32
C ASN A 39 -10.66 -5.60 6.05
N PHE A 40 -9.64 -5.03 5.42
CA PHE A 40 -8.41 -5.75 5.11
C PHE A 40 -7.49 -5.75 6.33
N THR A 41 -7.11 -6.94 6.78
CA THR A 41 -6.17 -7.13 7.88
C THR A 41 -4.90 -7.77 7.32
N PRO A 42 -3.75 -7.08 7.40
CA PRO A 42 -2.48 -7.65 6.95
C PRO A 42 -2.09 -8.87 7.76
N VAL A 43 -1.54 -9.85 7.06
CA VAL A 43 -0.98 -11.09 7.61
C VAL A 43 0.55 -11.08 7.46
N ALA A 44 1.21 -12.15 7.90
CA ALA A 44 2.66 -12.16 8.17
C ALA A 44 3.57 -11.78 6.99
N ASN A 45 3.18 -12.05 5.75
CA ASN A 45 4.03 -11.78 4.58
C ASN A 45 3.21 -11.53 3.31
N VAL A 46 3.89 -11.04 2.27
CA VAL A 46 3.32 -10.67 0.98
C VAL A 46 2.50 -11.81 0.37
N HIS A 47 2.99 -13.04 0.38
CA HIS A 47 2.28 -14.16 -0.26
C HIS A 47 0.94 -14.43 0.43
N LEU A 48 0.93 -14.43 1.77
CA LEU A 48 -0.30 -14.58 2.53
C LEU A 48 -1.24 -13.37 2.36
N ASN A 49 -0.71 -12.15 2.24
CA ASN A 49 -1.50 -10.96 1.97
C ASN A 49 -2.16 -11.01 0.58
N LEU A 50 -1.42 -11.47 -0.45
CA LEU A 50 -1.94 -11.67 -1.79
C LEU A 50 -3.07 -12.71 -1.82
N GLU A 51 -2.88 -13.86 -1.17
CA GLU A 51 -3.92 -14.89 -1.07
C GLU A 51 -5.15 -14.40 -0.28
N SER A 52 -4.95 -13.63 0.80
CA SER A 52 -6.04 -12.99 1.55
C SER A 52 -6.86 -12.04 0.67
N LEU A 53 -6.18 -11.19 -0.12
CA LEU A 53 -6.83 -10.27 -1.07
C LEU A 53 -7.58 -11.03 -2.16
N LYS A 54 -6.98 -12.04 -2.77
CA LYS A 54 -7.62 -12.92 -3.76
C LYS A 54 -8.91 -13.54 -3.22
N CYS A 55 -8.86 -14.13 -2.03
CA CYS A 55 -10.01 -14.75 -1.36
C CYS A 55 -11.12 -13.74 -1.04
N LYS A 56 -10.78 -12.47 -0.76
CA LYS A 56 -11.73 -11.39 -0.52
C LYS A 56 -12.35 -10.84 -1.81
N LEU A 57 -11.55 -10.63 -2.84
CA LEU A 57 -11.97 -10.01 -4.10
C LEU A 57 -12.90 -10.91 -4.92
N LYS A 58 -12.63 -12.23 -4.96
CA LYS A 58 -13.49 -13.24 -5.62
C LYS A 58 -13.87 -12.91 -7.08
N VAL A 59 -13.00 -12.22 -7.81
CA VAL A 59 -13.15 -11.91 -9.24
C VAL A 59 -11.99 -12.51 -10.04
N PRO A 60 -12.19 -12.87 -11.32
CA PRO A 60 -11.14 -13.50 -12.12
C PRO A 60 -9.93 -12.59 -12.38
N PHE A 61 -10.13 -11.27 -12.35
CA PHE A 61 -9.10 -10.22 -12.54
C PHE A 61 -8.58 -9.66 -11.21
N PHE A 62 -8.52 -10.50 -10.17
CA PHE A 62 -8.07 -10.07 -8.84
C PHE A 62 -6.62 -9.58 -8.83
N MET A 63 -5.76 -10.17 -9.69
CA MET A 63 -4.34 -9.79 -9.75
C MET A 63 -4.18 -8.36 -10.25
N GLU A 64 -4.95 -7.95 -11.25
CA GLU A 64 -4.96 -6.60 -11.81
C GLU A 64 -5.34 -5.58 -10.75
N ILE A 65 -6.39 -5.88 -9.96
CA ILE A 65 -6.79 -5.05 -8.81
C ILE A 65 -5.63 -4.91 -7.81
N ILE A 66 -4.98 -6.01 -7.46
CA ILE A 66 -3.89 -5.98 -6.48
C ILE A 66 -2.67 -5.21 -7.03
N ILE A 67 -2.31 -5.43 -8.30
CA ILE A 67 -1.18 -4.74 -8.93
C ILE A 67 -1.45 -3.23 -9.00
N LEU A 68 -2.64 -2.81 -9.44
CA LEU A 68 -3.01 -1.40 -9.49
C LEU A 68 -3.09 -0.76 -8.10
N GLY A 69 -3.57 -1.50 -7.10
CA GLY A 69 -3.61 -1.05 -5.70
C GLY A 69 -2.21 -0.82 -5.13
N ALA A 70 -1.32 -1.79 -5.32
CA ALA A 70 0.08 -1.67 -4.91
C ALA A 70 0.80 -0.55 -5.66
N TRP A 71 0.58 -0.44 -6.98
CA TRP A 71 1.14 0.63 -7.81
C TRP A 71 0.69 2.01 -7.32
N SER A 72 -0.59 2.17 -7.00
CA SER A 72 -1.14 3.43 -6.49
C SER A 72 -0.50 3.84 -5.16
N ILE A 73 -0.33 2.89 -4.22
CA ILE A 73 0.37 3.13 -2.95
C ILE A 73 1.82 3.56 -3.20
N TRP A 74 2.54 2.85 -4.07
CA TRP A 74 3.91 3.17 -4.42
C TRP A 74 4.05 4.55 -5.07
N LYS A 75 3.13 4.91 -5.96
CA LYS A 75 3.07 6.24 -6.57
C LYS A 75 2.85 7.35 -5.54
N VAL A 76 1.93 7.16 -4.58
CA VAL A 76 1.72 8.14 -3.50
C VAL A 76 2.96 8.30 -2.64
N ARG A 77 3.63 7.19 -2.27
CA ARG A 77 4.91 7.24 -1.54
C ARG A 77 5.95 8.08 -2.28
N ASN A 78 6.13 7.82 -3.57
CA ASN A 78 7.14 8.51 -4.36
C ASN A 78 6.80 9.97 -4.58
N ASP A 79 5.54 10.31 -4.82
CA ASP A 79 5.10 11.70 -4.91
C ASP A 79 5.37 12.44 -3.59
N PHE A 80 5.24 11.77 -2.44
CA PHE A 80 5.58 12.38 -1.15
C PHE A 80 7.09 12.61 -1.02
N ILE A 81 7.92 11.64 -1.38
CA ILE A 81 9.39 11.76 -1.28
C ILE A 81 9.94 12.83 -2.24
N PHE A 82 9.53 12.79 -3.51
CA PHE A 82 10.16 13.60 -4.55
C PHE A 82 9.48 14.95 -4.77
N ASN A 83 8.17 15.04 -4.53
CA ASN A 83 7.39 16.25 -4.79
C ASN A 83 6.77 16.87 -3.53
N GLN A 84 7.07 16.33 -2.34
CA GLN A 84 6.51 16.78 -1.05
C GLN A 84 4.98 16.81 -1.03
N ARG A 85 4.33 15.99 -1.87
CA ARG A 85 2.87 15.92 -1.95
C ARG A 85 2.34 15.05 -0.80
N PRO A 86 1.51 15.57 0.12
CA PRO A 86 1.03 14.79 1.25
C PRO A 86 0.26 13.54 0.81
N PRO A 87 0.48 12.38 1.46
CA PRO A 87 -0.28 11.17 1.17
C PRO A 87 -1.78 11.38 1.41
N SER A 88 -2.60 10.97 0.44
CA SER A 88 -4.06 11.05 0.57
C SER A 88 -4.72 9.82 -0.03
N LEU A 89 -5.76 9.32 0.65
CA LEU A 89 -6.57 8.21 0.14
C LEU A 89 -7.28 8.59 -1.16
N TYR A 90 -7.75 9.84 -1.25
CA TYR A 90 -8.33 10.37 -2.49
C TYR A 90 -7.31 10.36 -3.64
N GLY A 91 -6.08 10.81 -3.40
CA GLY A 91 -5.01 10.74 -4.41
C GLY A 91 -4.69 9.32 -4.82
N CYS A 92 -4.59 8.39 -3.86
CA CYS A 92 -4.39 6.96 -4.14
C CYS A 92 -5.52 6.38 -5.01
N LYS A 93 -6.77 6.74 -4.72
CA LYS A 93 -7.93 6.33 -5.52
C LYS A 93 -7.88 6.86 -6.95
N GLN A 94 -7.47 8.12 -7.15
CA GLN A 94 -7.38 8.70 -8.49
C GLN A 94 -6.31 8.05 -9.37
N LEU A 95 -5.31 7.42 -8.74
CA LEU A 95 -4.27 6.64 -9.41
C LEU A 95 -4.74 5.21 -9.75
N PHE A 96 -5.76 4.71 -9.06
CA PHE A 96 -6.42 3.45 -9.34
C PHE A 96 -7.38 3.63 -10.52
N LYS A 97 -6.83 3.64 -11.73
CA LYS A 97 -7.55 3.74 -13.00
C LYS A 97 -7.02 2.71 -13.98
#